data_AF-R7I2Q1-F1
#
_entry.id   AF-R7I2Q1-F1
#
_cell.length_a   1.000
_cell.length_b   1.000
_cell.length_c   1.000
_cell.angle_alpha   90.00
_cell.angle_beta   90.00
_cell.angle_gamma   90.00
#
_symmetry.space_group_name_H-M   'P 1'
#
loop_
_entity.id
_entity.type
_entity.pdbx_description
1 polymer ?
#
loop_
_entity_poly.entity_id
_entity_poly.type
_entity_poly.pdbx_seq_one_letter_code
_entity_poly.pdbx_strand_id
1 'polypeptide(L)'
;MKISNNLNSSGNQYFGMALKIKPQAKRFLKDARMSEINSIGEVGKKAANHKHFDIIIDEYGPYIQAKEYKNYYRAPFRVSQYDDKALTVSSDSVNLEGKIGPDYIKSLNFDYLSKEAAKEEYSKLASMNIIDQTAEVVDLLENNFLKFEVKYAGEPINVASKNDTIDKLFKAYGVE
;
A
#
# COMPACT_ATOMS: atom_id res chain seq x y z
N MET A 1 19.68 -26.62 27.10
CA MET A 1 19.02 -26.77 25.77
C MET A 1 19.26 -25.47 25.01
N LYS A 2 20.18 -25.46 24.04
CA LYS A 2 20.49 -24.25 23.23
C LYS A 2 19.47 -24.18 22.09
N ILE A 3 18.64 -23.14 22.09
CA ILE A 3 17.76 -22.83 20.97
C ILE A 3 18.64 -22.10 19.94
N SER A 4 18.88 -22.76 18.81
CA SER A 4 19.65 -22.21 17.70
C SER A 4 18.80 -21.18 16.95
N ASN A 5 19.16 -19.90 17.06
CA ASN A 5 18.72 -18.86 16.13
C ASN A 5 19.44 -19.06 14.79
N ASN A 6 18.85 -19.84 13.89
CA ASN A 6 19.24 -19.89 12.48
C ASN A 6 18.08 -19.35 11.63
N LEU A 7 18.00 -18.02 11.51
CA LEU A 7 17.21 -17.33 10.48
C LEU A 7 18.00 -16.14 9.92
N ASN A 8 19.30 -16.34 9.71
CA ASN A 8 20.11 -15.46 8.88
C ASN A 8 21.07 -16.32 8.07
N SER A 9 20.62 -16.78 6.90
CA SER A 9 21.44 -16.87 5.67
C SER A 9 20.77 -17.73 4.59
N SER A 10 20.03 -17.10 3.70
CA SER A 10 20.05 -17.44 2.27
C SER A 10 19.51 -16.23 1.51
N GLY A 11 20.30 -15.75 0.55
CA GLY A 11 20.03 -14.53 -0.18
C GLY A 11 18.66 -14.56 -0.84
N ASN A 12 17.83 -13.59 -0.50
CA ASN A 12 16.76 -13.14 -1.36
C ASN A 12 16.95 -11.63 -1.50
N GLN A 13 17.39 -11.24 -2.69
CA GLN A 13 17.16 -9.89 -3.20
C GLN A 13 15.64 -9.70 -3.27
N TYR A 14 15.01 -9.28 -2.19
CA TYR A 14 13.57 -8.98 -2.19
C TYR A 14 13.34 -7.64 -2.90
N PHE A 15 13.30 -7.68 -4.24
CA PHE A 15 12.72 -6.60 -5.01
C PHE A 15 11.20 -6.64 -4.82
N GLY A 16 10.69 -5.71 -4.00
CA GLY A 16 9.31 -5.26 -4.08
C GLY A 16 8.37 -5.68 -2.93
N MET A 17 8.22 -4.82 -1.91
CA MET A 17 7.25 -4.87 -0.80
C MET A 17 7.34 -6.07 0.11
N ALA A 18 7.90 -5.83 1.29
CA ALA A 18 7.67 -6.69 2.42
C ALA A 18 6.36 -6.24 3.07
N LEU A 19 5.42 -7.16 3.29
CA LEU A 19 4.50 -7.01 4.40
C LEU A 19 5.35 -6.70 5.66
N LYS A 20 5.16 -5.51 6.26
CA LYS A 20 5.91 -5.06 7.44
C LYS A 20 5.00 -5.12 8.65
N ILE A 21 5.34 -5.95 9.62
CA ILE A 21 4.63 -6.00 10.90
C ILE A 21 5.46 -5.21 11.91
N LYS A 22 4.96 -4.06 12.37
CA LYS A 22 5.64 -3.24 13.38
C LYS A 22 5.57 -3.94 14.75
N PRO A 23 6.56 -3.76 15.65
CA PRO A 23 6.54 -4.38 16.97
C PRO A 23 5.25 -4.11 17.78
N GLN A 24 4.69 -2.90 17.66
CA GLN A 24 3.45 -2.52 18.32
C GLN A 24 2.20 -3.25 17.79
N ALA A 25 2.26 -3.89 16.62
CA ALA A 25 1.15 -4.68 16.06
C ALA A 25 0.74 -5.85 16.95
N LYS A 26 1.58 -6.25 17.93
CA LYS A 26 1.27 -7.34 18.86
C LYS A 26 -0.06 -7.16 19.59
N ARG A 27 -0.51 -5.91 19.82
CA ARG A 27 -1.84 -5.66 20.40
C ARG A 27 -2.95 -6.03 19.42
N PHE A 28 -2.93 -5.44 18.22
CA PHE A 28 -3.86 -5.75 17.13
C PHE A 28 -3.92 -7.27 16.83
N LEU A 29 -2.76 -7.92 16.72
CA LEU A 29 -2.68 -9.35 16.39
C LEU A 29 -3.21 -10.28 17.50
N LYS A 30 -3.22 -9.85 18.77
CA LYS A 30 -3.81 -10.65 19.86
C LYS A 30 -5.33 -10.64 19.80
N ASP A 31 -5.91 -9.55 19.34
CA ASP A 31 -7.35 -9.36 19.26
C ASP A 31 -7.91 -9.88 17.91
N ALA A 32 -7.03 -10.16 16.94
CA ALA A 32 -7.37 -10.68 15.63
C ALA A 32 -7.82 -12.16 15.67
N ARG A 33 -8.77 -12.51 14.82
CA ARG A 33 -9.22 -13.90 14.61
C ARG A 33 -8.16 -14.68 13.84
N MET A 34 -8.12 -16.00 14.03
CA MET A 34 -7.22 -16.86 13.24
C MET A 34 -7.40 -16.73 11.73
N SER A 35 -8.62 -16.45 11.24
CA SER A 35 -8.86 -16.17 9.83
C SER A 35 -8.10 -14.93 9.35
N GLU A 36 -8.04 -13.87 10.15
CA GLU A 36 -7.31 -12.64 9.83
C GLU A 36 -5.79 -12.87 9.89
N ILE A 37 -5.30 -13.64 10.87
CA ILE A 37 -3.90 -14.06 10.95
C ILE A 37 -3.49 -14.87 9.71
N ASN A 38 -4.34 -15.77 9.24
CA ASN A 38 -4.10 -16.55 8.03
C ASN A 38 -4.09 -15.65 6.78
N SER A 39 -5.05 -14.72 6.66
CA SER A 39 -5.05 -13.71 5.58
C SER A 39 -3.75 -12.90 5.57
N ILE A 40 -3.24 -12.48 6.72
CA ILE A 40 -1.94 -11.77 6.81
C ILE A 40 -0.81 -12.62 6.22
N GLY A 41 -0.77 -13.92 6.53
CA GLY A 41 0.22 -14.85 5.98
C GLY A 41 0.14 -14.98 4.46
N GLU A 42 -1.07 -15.10 3.91
CA GLU A 42 -1.28 -15.20 2.45
C GLU A 42 -0.99 -13.89 1.72
N VAL A 43 -1.41 -12.76 2.28
CA VAL A 43 -1.08 -11.42 1.75
C VAL A 43 0.44 -11.20 1.72
N GLY A 44 1.16 -11.64 2.76
CA GLY A 44 2.62 -11.57 2.77
C GLY A 44 3.29 -12.31 1.60
N LYS A 45 2.73 -13.43 1.15
CA LYS A 45 3.23 -14.18 -0.02
C LYS A 45 2.94 -13.44 -1.33
N LYS A 46 1.73 -12.89 -1.48
CA LYS A 46 1.31 -12.15 -2.68
C LYS A 46 2.08 -10.84 -2.86
N ALA A 47 2.26 -10.12 -1.75
CA ALA A 47 2.87 -8.79 -1.74
C ALA A 47 4.36 -8.77 -2.11
N ALA A 48 5.03 -9.92 -2.12
CA ALA A 48 6.48 -10.04 -2.33
C ALA A 48 7.01 -9.50 -3.67
N ASN A 49 6.13 -9.13 -4.61
CA ASN A 49 6.48 -8.61 -5.94
C ASN A 49 6.12 -7.12 -6.14
N HIS A 50 5.50 -6.45 -5.18
CA HIS A 50 4.95 -5.11 -5.42
C HIS A 50 6.04 -4.02 -5.38
N LYS A 51 6.06 -3.14 -6.36
CA LYS A 51 7.25 -2.29 -6.61
C LYS A 51 7.20 -0.99 -5.84
N HIS A 52 6.04 -0.39 -5.66
CA HIS A 52 5.89 1.03 -5.34
C HIS A 52 5.29 1.32 -3.96
N PHE A 53 4.52 0.39 -3.38
CA PHE A 53 3.84 0.62 -2.09
C PHE A 53 4.49 -0.18 -0.95
N ASP A 54 3.86 -0.37 0.20
CA ASP A 54 4.25 -1.28 1.28
C ASP A 54 2.96 -1.54 2.08
N ILE A 55 2.69 -2.79 2.48
CA ILE A 55 1.61 -3.10 3.41
C ILE A 55 2.23 -3.13 4.80
N ILE A 56 1.72 -2.31 5.70
CA ILE A 56 2.24 -2.19 7.06
C ILE A 56 1.12 -2.47 8.06
N ILE A 57 1.41 -3.31 9.05
CA ILE A 57 0.52 -3.59 10.17
C ILE A 57 1.13 -2.97 11.43
N ASP A 58 0.38 -2.12 12.11
CA ASP A 58 0.73 -1.58 13.43
C ASP A 58 -0.34 -1.88 14.48
N GLU A 59 -0.30 -1.21 15.63
CA GLU A 59 -1.25 -1.44 16.72
C GLU A 59 -2.71 -1.07 16.39
N TYR A 60 -2.93 -0.28 15.34
CA TYR A 60 -4.25 0.17 14.89
C TYR A 60 -4.75 -0.60 13.66
N GLY A 61 -3.94 -1.51 13.10
CA GLY A 61 -4.29 -2.34 11.95
C GLY A 61 -3.48 -2.04 10.69
N PRO A 62 -3.94 -2.51 9.52
CA PRO A 62 -3.20 -2.41 8.28
C PRO A 62 -3.28 -1.01 7.65
N TYR A 63 -2.23 -0.63 6.94
CA TYR A 63 -2.20 0.55 6.07
C TYR A 63 -1.21 0.37 4.92
N ILE A 64 -1.41 1.18 3.89
CA ILE A 64 -0.57 1.23 2.69
C ILE A 64 0.36 2.43 2.81
N GLN A 65 1.64 2.25 2.53
CA GLN A 65 2.63 3.32 2.44
C GLN A 65 3.28 3.33 1.05
N ALA A 66 3.34 4.46 0.37
CA ALA A 66 4.19 4.58 -0.82
C ALA A 66 5.68 4.58 -0.44
N LYS A 67 6.53 3.89 -1.21
CA LYS A 67 7.98 3.81 -0.92
C LYS A 67 8.73 5.11 -1.22
N GLU A 68 8.28 5.84 -2.24
CA GLU A 68 8.97 7.03 -2.74
C GLU A 68 8.28 8.33 -2.33
N TYR A 69 7.02 8.26 -1.88
CA TYR A 69 6.16 9.40 -1.62
C TYR A 69 5.59 9.38 -0.21
N LYS A 70 5.32 10.55 0.38
CA LYS A 70 4.66 10.69 1.70
C LYS A 70 3.15 10.38 1.63
N ASN A 71 2.78 9.32 0.92
CA ASN A 71 1.42 8.89 0.74
C ASN A 71 1.14 7.67 1.61
N TYR A 72 0.10 7.78 2.42
CA TYR A 72 -0.38 6.74 3.31
C TYR A 72 -1.89 6.60 3.21
N TYR A 73 -2.37 5.37 3.29
CA TYR A 73 -3.79 5.03 3.18
C TYR A 73 -4.14 4.02 4.27
N ARG A 74 -4.87 4.47 5.29
CA ARG A 74 -5.24 3.65 6.46
C ARG A 74 -6.57 2.95 6.20
N ALA A 75 -6.60 1.64 6.48
CA ALA A 75 -7.84 0.89 6.50
C ALA A 75 -8.64 1.22 7.79
N PRO A 76 -9.98 1.09 7.82
CA PRO A 76 -10.82 0.45 6.81
C PRO A 76 -11.04 1.33 5.57
N PHE A 77 -11.10 0.70 4.41
CA PHE A 77 -11.43 1.40 3.17
C PHE A 77 -12.94 1.47 2.98
N ARG A 78 -13.45 2.67 2.73
CA ARG A 78 -14.84 2.90 2.36
C ARG A 78 -14.92 2.92 0.84
N VAL A 79 -15.61 1.95 0.26
CA VAL A 79 -15.72 1.78 -1.19
C VAL A 79 -17.06 2.32 -1.65
N SER A 80 -17.08 3.07 -2.73
CA SER A 80 -18.29 3.65 -3.31
C SER A 80 -18.17 3.75 -4.83
N GLN A 81 -19.30 3.59 -5.53
CA GLN A 81 -19.42 3.82 -6.96
C GLN A 81 -20.26 5.08 -7.18
N TYR A 82 -19.61 6.20 -7.52
CA TYR A 82 -20.31 7.48 -7.74
C TYR A 82 -20.67 7.71 -9.21
N ASP A 83 -19.91 7.11 -10.13
CA ASP A 83 -20.02 7.35 -11.57
C ASP A 83 -20.07 6.02 -12.33
N ASP A 84 -20.57 6.04 -13.56
CA ASP A 84 -20.91 4.81 -14.29
C ASP A 84 -19.70 3.91 -14.53
N LYS A 85 -18.47 4.43 -14.54
CA LYS A 85 -17.25 3.65 -14.81
C LYS A 85 -16.11 3.86 -13.80
N ALA A 86 -16.40 4.45 -12.65
CA ALA A 86 -15.38 4.78 -11.66
C ALA A 86 -15.68 4.14 -10.30
N LEU A 87 -14.63 3.62 -9.68
CA LEU A 87 -14.63 3.16 -8.30
C LEU A 87 -13.88 4.17 -7.44
N THR A 88 -14.51 4.63 -6.36
CA THR A 88 -13.86 5.46 -5.35
C THR A 88 -13.55 4.61 -4.12
N VAL A 89 -12.29 4.61 -3.71
CA VAL A 89 -11.80 3.99 -2.48
C VAL A 89 -11.35 5.12 -1.56
N SER A 90 -12.07 5.30 -0.46
CA SER A 90 -11.74 6.30 0.56
C SER A 90 -11.05 5.64 1.75
N SER A 91 -10.01 6.29 2.26
CA SER A 91 -9.22 5.84 3.41
C SER A 91 -9.06 6.98 4.39
N ASP A 92 -8.85 6.67 5.66
CA ASP A 92 -8.46 7.70 6.62
C ASP A 92 -7.01 8.15 6.32
N SER A 93 -6.76 9.47 6.34
CA SER A 93 -5.41 10.00 6.10
C SER A 93 -4.54 9.81 7.32
N VAL A 94 -3.33 9.29 7.13
CA VAL A 94 -2.31 9.23 8.18
C VAL A 94 -1.02 9.93 7.77
N ASN A 95 -0.30 10.46 8.75
CA ASN A 95 1.01 11.06 8.55
C ASN A 95 2.12 9.98 8.49
N LEU A 96 3.39 10.41 8.32
CA LEU A 96 4.58 9.54 8.31
C LEU A 96 4.68 8.61 9.53
N GLU A 97 4.10 9.02 10.67
CA GLU A 97 4.10 8.25 11.92
C GLU A 97 2.91 7.29 12.03
N GLY A 98 1.96 7.31 11.07
CA GLY A 98 0.72 6.53 11.12
C GLY A 98 -0.40 7.17 11.95
N LYS A 99 -0.22 8.43 12.39
CA LYS A 99 -1.26 9.18 13.14
C LYS A 99 -2.25 9.81 12.17
N ILE A 100 -3.53 9.73 12.51
CA ILE A 100 -4.61 10.34 11.73
C ILE A 100 -4.41 11.85 11.70
N GLY A 101 -4.28 12.42 10.50
CA GLY A 101 -4.14 13.87 10.30
C GLY A 101 -5.51 14.59 10.29
N PRO A 102 -5.52 15.95 10.30
CA PRO A 102 -6.76 16.73 10.26
C PRO A 102 -7.48 16.65 8.90
N ASP A 103 -6.80 16.21 7.84
CA ASP A 103 -7.43 15.89 6.55
C ASP A 103 -8.06 14.50 6.64
N TYR A 104 -9.30 14.43 7.09
CA TYR A 104 -9.90 13.19 7.58
C TYR A 104 -9.97 12.04 6.55
N ILE A 105 -9.98 12.31 5.24
CA ILE A 105 -10.24 11.29 4.20
C ILE A 105 -9.40 11.53 2.94
N LYS A 106 -8.68 10.51 2.46
CA LYS A 106 -8.12 10.45 1.11
C LYS A 106 -8.96 9.56 0.23
N SER A 107 -9.37 10.09 -0.94
CA SER A 107 -10.13 9.33 -1.94
C SER A 107 -9.27 9.01 -3.17
N LEU A 108 -9.16 7.72 -3.47
CA LEU A 108 -8.53 7.16 -4.64
C LEU A 108 -9.62 6.83 -5.66
N ASN A 109 -9.46 7.27 -6.91
CA ASN A 109 -10.41 6.97 -7.98
C ASN A 109 -9.75 6.07 -9.00
N PHE A 110 -10.44 4.98 -9.33
CA PHE A 110 -10.01 3.98 -10.31
C PHE A 110 -11.03 3.92 -11.44
N ASP A 111 -10.59 4.19 -12.66
CA ASP A 111 -11.43 4.16 -13.86
C ASP A 111 -11.41 2.76 -14.49
N TYR A 112 -12.58 2.28 -14.90
CA TYR A 112 -12.78 0.97 -15.54
C TYR A 112 -13.29 1.14 -16.97
N LEU A 113 -13.11 0.09 -17.78
CA LEU A 113 -13.56 0.08 -19.18
C LEU A 113 -15.09 0.11 -19.30
N SER A 114 -15.80 -0.49 -18.34
CA SER A 114 -17.26 -0.60 -18.31
C SER A 114 -17.83 -0.43 -16.89
N LYS A 115 -19.15 -0.23 -16.83
CA LYS A 115 -19.89 -0.11 -15.57
C LYS A 115 -19.96 -1.42 -14.81
N GLU A 116 -20.05 -2.51 -15.55
CA GLU A 116 -20.09 -3.87 -15.05
C GLU A 116 -18.75 -4.20 -14.37
N ALA A 117 -17.62 -3.83 -14.98
CA ALA A 117 -16.30 -4.04 -14.39
C ALA A 117 -16.10 -3.23 -13.10
N ALA A 118 -16.51 -1.95 -13.09
CA ALA A 118 -16.46 -1.13 -11.87
C ALA A 118 -17.35 -1.71 -10.75
N LYS A 119 -18.54 -2.24 -11.11
CA LYS A 119 -19.47 -2.84 -10.16
C LYS A 119 -18.95 -4.17 -9.61
N GLU A 120 -18.33 -4.99 -10.45
CA GLU A 120 -17.69 -6.24 -10.04
C GLU A 120 -16.59 -5.97 -9.00
N GLU A 121 -15.70 -5.01 -9.27
CA GLU A 121 -14.65 -4.66 -8.31
C GLU A 121 -15.22 -4.04 -7.02
N TYR A 122 -16.24 -3.19 -7.13
CA TYR A 122 -16.96 -2.67 -5.95
C TYR A 122 -17.49 -3.81 -5.07
N SER A 123 -18.23 -4.76 -5.65
CA SER A 123 -18.83 -5.87 -4.91
C SER A 123 -17.77 -6.78 -4.30
N LYS A 124 -16.68 -7.04 -5.02
CA LYS A 124 -15.52 -7.77 -4.52
C LYS A 124 -14.92 -7.08 -3.29
N LEU A 125 -14.48 -5.82 -3.41
CA LEU A 125 -13.85 -5.07 -2.33
C LEU A 125 -14.77 -4.84 -1.12
N ALA A 126 -16.06 -4.61 -1.34
CA ALA A 126 -17.04 -4.38 -0.27
C ALA A 126 -17.32 -5.64 0.57
N SER A 127 -17.04 -6.83 0.02
CA SER A 127 -17.26 -8.11 0.70
C SER A 127 -16.04 -8.65 1.45
N MET A 128 -14.85 -8.07 1.20
CA MET A 128 -13.60 -8.51 1.78
C MET A 128 -13.45 -8.09 3.25
N ASN A 129 -12.70 -8.87 4.03
CA ASN A 129 -12.20 -8.41 5.32
C ASN A 129 -11.12 -7.34 5.12
N ILE A 130 -10.80 -6.62 6.19
CA ILE A 130 -9.87 -5.47 6.13
C ILE A 130 -8.46 -5.82 5.62
N ILE A 131 -7.97 -7.02 5.89
CA ILE A 131 -6.63 -7.46 5.48
C ILE A 131 -6.61 -7.76 3.98
N ASP A 132 -7.57 -8.55 3.51
CA ASP A 132 -7.67 -8.90 2.09
C ASP A 132 -8.03 -7.66 1.24
N GLN A 133 -8.90 -6.79 1.74
CA GLN A 133 -9.23 -5.52 1.10
C GLN A 133 -8.00 -4.62 0.99
N THR A 134 -7.14 -4.58 2.00
CA THR A 134 -5.89 -3.80 1.94
C THR A 134 -4.98 -4.32 0.83
N ALA A 135 -4.83 -5.63 0.71
CA ALA A 135 -4.00 -6.23 -0.34
C ALA A 135 -4.53 -5.89 -1.73
N GLU A 136 -5.85 -6.02 -1.95
CA GLU A 136 -6.47 -5.70 -3.23
C GLU A 136 -6.36 -4.21 -3.59
N VAL A 137 -6.51 -3.31 -2.62
CA VAL A 137 -6.30 -1.86 -2.86
C VAL A 137 -4.85 -1.56 -3.24
N VAL A 138 -3.87 -2.27 -2.66
CA VAL A 138 -2.48 -2.14 -3.11
C VAL A 138 -2.31 -2.62 -4.55
N ASP A 139 -2.91 -3.74 -4.93
CA ASP A 139 -2.81 -4.25 -6.31
C ASP A 139 -3.40 -3.25 -7.31
N LEU A 140 -4.53 -2.61 -6.96
CA LEU A 140 -5.10 -1.53 -7.76
C LEU A 140 -4.16 -0.33 -7.88
N LEU A 141 -3.48 0.04 -6.80
CA LEU A 141 -2.49 1.13 -6.78
C LEU A 141 -1.25 0.80 -7.61
N GLU A 142 -0.69 -0.41 -7.51
CA GLU A 142 0.44 -0.87 -8.31
C GLU A 142 0.10 -0.85 -9.81
N ASN A 143 -1.07 -1.40 -10.17
CA ASN A 143 -1.53 -1.44 -11.56
C ASN A 143 -1.84 -0.06 -12.15
N ASN A 144 -2.07 0.94 -11.30
CA ASN A 144 -2.35 2.32 -11.71
C ASN A 144 -1.26 3.30 -11.25
N PHE A 145 -0.04 2.81 -10.94
CA PHE A 145 0.99 3.62 -10.27
C PHE A 145 1.28 4.93 -11.01
N LEU A 146 1.45 4.91 -12.33
CA LEU A 146 1.72 6.13 -13.11
C LEU A 146 0.59 7.16 -13.03
N LYS A 147 -0.67 6.72 -13.07
CA LYS A 147 -1.83 7.61 -12.91
C LYS A 147 -1.89 8.17 -11.50
N PHE A 148 -1.60 7.33 -10.52
CA PHE A 148 -1.54 7.70 -9.11
C PHE A 148 -0.43 8.73 -8.86
N GLU A 149 0.76 8.51 -9.40
CA GLU A 149 1.90 9.42 -9.31
C GLU A 149 1.54 10.78 -9.92
N VAL A 150 0.99 10.81 -11.14
CA VAL A 150 0.61 12.07 -11.79
C VAL A 150 -0.48 12.84 -11.03
N LYS A 151 -1.47 12.14 -10.46
CA LYS A 151 -2.68 12.75 -9.88
C LYS A 151 -2.58 13.00 -8.37
N TYR A 152 -1.77 12.19 -7.67
CA TYR A 152 -1.77 12.08 -6.21
C TYR A 152 -0.37 11.93 -5.62
N ALA A 153 0.72 12.10 -6.38
CA ALA A 153 2.05 12.15 -5.80
C ALA A 153 2.08 13.23 -4.71
N GLY A 154 2.24 12.81 -3.46
CA GLY A 154 2.56 13.70 -2.36
C GLY A 154 4.02 14.15 -2.47
N GLU A 155 4.50 14.82 -1.43
CA GLU A 155 5.91 15.18 -1.35
C GLU A 155 6.78 13.90 -1.45
N PRO A 156 7.85 13.91 -2.26
CA PRO A 156 8.84 12.83 -2.25
C PRO A 156 9.39 12.64 -0.84
N ILE A 157 9.60 11.38 -0.42
CA ILE A 157 10.26 11.09 0.87
C ILE A 157 11.70 11.61 0.85
N ASN A 158 12.36 11.59 -0.31
CA ASN A 158 13.73 12.05 -0.48
C ASN A 158 13.87 12.99 -1.69
N VAL A 159 13.67 14.29 -1.47
CA VAL A 159 13.80 15.32 -2.52
C VAL A 159 15.23 15.41 -3.07
N ALA A 160 16.25 15.17 -2.22
CA ALA A 160 17.65 15.18 -2.65
C ALA A 160 17.96 14.06 -3.66
N SER A 161 17.41 12.86 -3.45
CA SER A 161 17.52 11.73 -4.39
C SER A 161 16.98 12.05 -5.80
N LYS A 162 15.88 12.83 -5.87
CA LYS A 162 15.31 13.24 -7.16
C LYS A 162 16.26 14.15 -7.93
N ASN A 163 16.84 15.15 -7.26
CA ASN A 163 17.80 16.06 -7.90
C ASN A 163 19.07 15.33 -8.34
N ASP A 164 19.60 14.44 -7.50
CA ASP A 164 20.77 13.61 -7.87
C ASP A 164 20.49 12.74 -9.11
N THR A 165 19.25 12.25 -9.25
CA THR A 165 18.83 11.45 -10.41
C THR A 165 18.72 12.33 -11.66
N ILE A 166 18.13 13.52 -11.54
CA ILE A 166 18.04 14.50 -12.63
C ILE A 166 19.45 14.89 -13.11
N ASP A 167 20.37 15.19 -12.19
CA ASP A 167 21.75 15.56 -12.52
C ASP A 167 22.48 14.42 -13.23
N LYS A 168 22.28 13.16 -12.79
CA LYS A 168 22.83 11.98 -13.49
C LYS A 168 22.27 11.84 -14.89
N LEU A 169 20.98 12.08 -15.10
CA LEU A 169 20.33 12.00 -16.41
C LEU A 169 20.84 13.10 -17.35
N PHE A 170 20.95 14.34 -16.89
CA PHE A 170 21.55 15.44 -17.66
C PHE A 170 23.02 15.17 -17.98
N LYS A 171 23.79 14.62 -17.04
CA LYS A 171 25.18 14.23 -17.29
C LYS A 171 25.31 13.11 -18.33
N ALA A 172 24.37 12.16 -18.34
CA ALA A 172 24.43 10.99 -19.21
C ALA A 172 23.85 11.24 -20.61
N TYR A 173 22.82 12.09 -20.72
CA TYR A 173 22.00 12.23 -21.93
C TYR A 173 21.70 13.68 -22.31
N GLY A 174 22.15 14.66 -21.52
CA GLY A 174 21.99 16.08 -21.86
C GLY A 174 22.85 16.45 -23.06
N VAL A 175 22.28 17.25 -23.95
CA VAL A 175 22.98 17.84 -25.10
C VAL A 175 23.18 19.32 -24.81
N GLU A 176 24.40 19.81 -25.01
CA GLU A 176 24.76 21.23 -24.86
C GLU A 176 24.16 22.12 -25.96
#